data_AF-A0A357Z8U1-F1
#
_entry.id   AF-A0A357Z8U1-F1
#
_cell.length_a   1.000
_cell.length_b   1.000
_cell.length_c   1.000
_cell.angle_alpha   90.00
_cell.angle_beta   90.00
_cell.angle_gamma   90.00
#
_symmetry.space_group_name_H-M   'P 1'
#
loop_
_entity.id
_entity.type
_entity.pdbx_description
1 polymer ?
#
loop_
_entity_poly.entity_id
_entity_poly.type
_entity_poly.pdbx_seq_one_letter_code
_entity_poly.pdbx_strand_id
1 'polypeptide(L)'
;MFAAAQNKKQSAGAQKYNTIVSKETMAQVFNEIKTPYKYGVVFKHPDANKLMDSPTIFKKNGVWYMTYIVFDGKGYETWIAESKNLLDWKSLGKILSFSKDTWDANQKAG
;
A
#
# COMPACT_ATOMS: atom_id res chain seq x y z
N MET A 1 -22.51 -41.77 -43.20
CA MET A 1 -22.56 -41.58 -41.73
C MET A 1 -21.21 -42.03 -41.18
N PHE A 2 -20.31 -41.25 -40.57
CA PHE A 2 -20.26 -39.87 -40.10
C PHE A 2 -18.80 -39.41 -40.21
N ALA A 3 -18.58 -38.13 -40.53
CA ALA A 3 -17.28 -37.48 -40.42
C ALA A 3 -17.02 -37.11 -38.94
N ALA A 4 -15.84 -37.43 -38.41
CA ALA A 4 -15.39 -36.94 -37.11
C ALA A 4 -14.35 -35.83 -37.34
N ALA A 5 -14.78 -34.58 -37.23
CA ALA A 5 -13.90 -33.42 -37.22
C ALA A 5 -13.16 -33.36 -35.88
N GLN A 6 -11.82 -33.44 -35.90
CA GLN A 6 -10.99 -33.16 -34.74
C GLN A 6 -10.86 -31.64 -34.58
N ASN A 7 -11.59 -31.10 -33.60
CA ASN A 7 -11.54 -29.69 -33.24
C ASN A 7 -10.30 -29.45 -32.34
N LYS A 8 -9.19 -28.98 -32.92
CA LYS A 8 -8.03 -28.52 -32.16
C LYS A 8 -8.41 -27.22 -31.44
N LYS A 9 -8.66 -27.29 -30.13
CA LYS A 9 -8.67 -26.10 -29.27
C LYS A 9 -7.27 -25.47 -29.32
N GLN A 10 -7.11 -24.36 -30.04
CA GLN A 10 -5.96 -23.49 -29.89
C GLN A 10 -5.97 -22.94 -28.47
N SER A 11 -4.95 -23.26 -27.68
CA SER A 11 -4.71 -22.60 -26.41
C SER A 11 -4.36 -21.14 -26.69
N ALA A 12 -5.05 -20.22 -26.02
CA ALA A 12 -4.69 -18.80 -26.03
C ALA A 12 -3.28 -18.66 -25.44
N GLY A 13 -2.30 -18.37 -26.29
CA GLY A 13 -0.92 -18.15 -25.87
C GLY A 13 -0.84 -16.94 -24.93
N ALA A 14 -0.11 -17.10 -23.82
CA ALA A 14 0.20 -16.01 -22.91
C ALA A 14 0.91 -14.88 -23.68
N GLN A 15 0.34 -13.66 -23.66
CA GLN A 15 1.00 -12.48 -24.19
C GLN A 15 2.30 -12.24 -23.42
N LYS A 16 3.44 -12.35 -24.11
CA LYS A 16 4.74 -11.95 -23.57
C LYS A 16 4.81 -10.43 -23.54
N TYR A 17 4.65 -9.83 -22.37
CA TYR A 17 4.90 -8.41 -22.13
C TYR A 17 6.40 -8.13 -22.19
N ASN A 18 6.92 -7.89 -23.40
CA ASN A 18 8.34 -7.58 -23.62
C ASN A 18 8.59 -6.08 -23.85
N THR A 19 7.67 -5.22 -23.41
CA THR A 19 7.75 -3.78 -23.64
C THR A 19 8.68 -3.15 -22.62
N ILE A 20 9.91 -2.84 -23.05
CA ILE A 20 10.86 -2.05 -22.27
C ILE A 20 10.43 -0.58 -22.34
N VAL A 21 10.33 0.08 -21.19
CA VAL A 21 10.09 1.53 -21.11
C VAL A 21 11.34 2.26 -21.62
N SER A 22 11.16 3.25 -22.51
CA SER A 22 12.29 3.99 -23.07
C SER A 22 13.02 4.83 -22.02
N LYS A 23 14.29 5.15 -22.28
CA LYS A 23 15.10 5.97 -21.38
C LYS A 23 14.52 7.37 -21.23
N GLU A 24 13.99 7.91 -22.31
CA GLU A 24 13.36 9.24 -22.36
C GLU A 24 12.14 9.28 -21.44
N THR A 25 11.27 8.26 -21.49
CA THR A 25 10.11 8.14 -20.60
C THR A 25 10.54 7.99 -19.14
N MET A 26 11.56 7.17 -18.86
CA MET A 26 12.09 7.03 -17.50
C MET A 26 12.64 8.35 -16.95
N ALA A 27 13.33 9.13 -17.77
CA ALA A 27 13.85 10.45 -17.38
C ALA A 27 12.72 11.47 -17.13
N GLN A 28 11.65 11.43 -17.92
CA GLN A 28 10.46 12.25 -17.70
C GLN A 28 9.79 11.92 -16.35
N VAL A 29 9.53 10.63 -16.08
CA VAL A 29 8.95 10.19 -14.81
C VAL A 29 9.83 10.62 -13.63
N PHE A 30 11.15 10.38 -13.70
CA PHE A 30 12.06 10.82 -12.64
C PHE A 30 11.95 12.32 -12.36
N ASN A 31 11.92 13.14 -13.42
CA ASN A 31 11.83 14.59 -13.26
C ASN A 31 10.49 15.06 -12.67
N GLU A 32 9.40 14.33 -12.94
CA GLU A 32 8.06 14.60 -12.40
C GLU A 32 7.94 14.18 -10.92
N ILE A 33 8.44 12.99 -10.55
CA ILE A 33 8.19 12.41 -9.21
C ILE A 33 9.25 12.74 -8.16
N LYS A 34 10.39 13.34 -8.55
CA LYS A 34 11.47 13.62 -7.61
C LYS A 34 11.02 14.58 -6.50
N THR A 35 11.40 14.27 -5.27
CA THR A 35 11.13 15.10 -4.07
C THR A 35 12.45 15.58 -3.45
N PRO A 36 13.10 16.62 -4.00
CA PRO A 36 14.45 17.02 -3.60
C PRO A 36 14.52 17.64 -2.19
N TYR A 37 13.40 18.13 -1.66
CA TYR A 37 13.35 18.79 -0.35
C TYR A 37 12.70 17.87 0.68
N LYS A 38 13.48 17.46 1.69
CA LYS A 38 12.97 16.66 2.81
C LYS A 38 12.33 17.59 3.85
N TYR A 39 11.03 17.41 4.12
CA TYR A 39 10.35 18.12 5.20
C TYR A 39 10.78 17.63 6.58
N GLY A 40 10.96 16.32 6.73
CA GLY A 40 11.27 15.67 8.00
C GLY A 40 10.16 14.71 8.44
N VAL A 41 10.24 14.25 9.69
CA VAL A 41 9.22 13.37 10.28
C VAL A 41 7.99 14.21 10.65
N VAL A 42 6.86 13.94 9.97
CA VAL A 42 5.59 14.67 10.15
C VAL A 42 4.63 14.00 11.13
N PHE A 43 4.86 12.72 11.43
CA PHE A 43 3.98 11.93 12.26
C PHE A 43 4.79 10.83 12.95
N LYS A 44 4.57 10.66 14.26
CA LYS A 44 5.25 9.66 15.09
C LYS A 44 4.29 9.13 16.12
N HIS A 45 4.47 7.86 16.51
CA HIS A 45 3.74 7.31 17.65
C HIS A 45 4.19 8.03 18.95
N PRO A 46 3.27 8.40 19.88
CA PRO A 46 3.64 9.11 21.11
C PRO A 46 4.48 8.26 22.08
N ASP A 47 4.27 6.94 22.06
CA ASP A 47 5.12 5.97 22.76
C ASP A 47 6.35 5.63 21.90
N ALA A 48 7.54 5.97 22.40
CA ALA A 48 8.82 5.78 21.73
C ALA A 48 9.28 4.31 21.63
N ASN A 49 8.65 3.40 22.39
CA ASN A 49 8.94 1.97 22.30
C ASN A 49 8.19 1.28 21.14
N LYS A 50 7.31 2.02 20.43
CA LYS A 50 6.55 1.51 19.29
C LYS A 50 7.12 2.01 17.98
N LEU A 51 7.13 1.13 17.00
CA LEU A 51 7.58 1.44 15.65
C LEU A 51 6.38 1.68 14.74
N MET A 52 6.47 2.65 13.85
CA MET A 52 5.40 3.04 12.94
C MET A 52 5.91 2.96 11.50
N ASP A 53 5.15 2.34 10.61
CA ASP A 53 5.57 2.11 9.21
C ASP A 53 4.38 1.96 8.25
N SER A 54 4.66 1.72 6.97
CA SER A 54 3.71 1.38 5.89
C SER A 54 2.56 2.38 5.70
N PRO A 55 2.84 3.69 5.49
CA PRO A 55 1.80 4.68 5.29
C PRO A 55 1.07 4.46 3.95
N THR A 56 -0.27 4.42 3.97
CA THR A 56 -1.12 4.47 2.77
C THR A 56 -2.02 5.70 2.84
N ILE A 57 -1.85 6.62 1.88
CA ILE A 57 -2.53 7.93 1.87
C ILE A 57 -3.69 7.93 0.87
N PHE A 58 -4.86 8.40 1.30
CA PHE A 58 -6.02 8.60 0.43
C PHE A 58 -6.84 9.82 0.86
N LYS A 59 -7.73 10.31 -0.01
CA LYS A 59 -8.57 11.49 0.25
C LYS A 59 -10.05 11.14 0.17
N LYS A 60 -10.84 11.60 1.14
CA LYS A 60 -12.30 11.45 1.15
C LYS A 60 -12.95 12.71 1.72
N ASN A 61 -13.97 13.23 1.02
CA ASN A 61 -14.73 14.42 1.45
C ASN A 61 -13.86 15.63 1.83
N GLY A 62 -12.78 15.86 1.09
CA GLY A 62 -11.86 16.98 1.34
C GLY A 62 -10.79 16.73 2.41
N VAL A 63 -10.85 15.61 3.13
CA VAL A 63 -9.90 15.25 4.20
C VAL A 63 -8.93 14.18 3.71
N TRP A 64 -7.66 14.31 4.08
CA TRP A 64 -6.63 13.28 3.86
C TRP A 64 -6.63 12.28 5.00
N TYR A 65 -6.51 11.01 4.66
CA TYR A 65 -6.38 9.91 5.60
C TYR A 65 -5.08 9.15 5.33
N MET A 66 -4.51 8.60 6.40
CA MET A 66 -3.36 7.71 6.35
C MET A 66 -3.71 6.47 7.14
N THR A 67 -3.71 5.29 6.51
CA THR A 67 -3.52 4.05 7.29
C THR A 67 -2.04 3.79 7.47
N TYR A 68 -1.69 3.22 8.61
CA TYR A 68 -0.31 2.91 8.98
C TYR A 68 -0.30 1.77 9.98
N ILE A 69 0.81 1.05 10.08
CA ILE A 69 0.98 -0.03 11.06
C ILE A 69 1.77 0.43 12.26
N VAL A 70 1.45 -0.13 13.42
CA VAL A 70 2.21 0.05 14.66
C VAL A 70 2.68 -1.32 15.17
N PHE A 71 3.97 -1.44 15.40
CA PHE A 71 4.59 -2.59 16.07
C PHE A 71 4.90 -2.25 17.53
N ASP A 72 4.46 -3.10 18.44
CA ASP A 72 4.61 -2.91 19.89
C ASP A 72 5.51 -3.95 20.58
N GLY A 73 6.23 -4.77 19.80
CA GLY A 73 7.01 -5.90 20.28
C GLY A 73 6.28 -7.25 20.18
N LYS A 74 4.94 -7.27 20.11
CA LYS A 74 4.14 -8.48 19.95
C LYS A 74 3.80 -8.76 18.49
N GLY A 75 3.47 -7.71 17.73
CA GLY A 75 2.99 -7.84 16.36
C GLY A 75 2.49 -6.51 15.80
N TYR A 76 1.79 -6.56 14.68
CA TYR A 76 1.27 -5.37 14.00
C TYR A 76 -0.21 -5.16 14.24
N GLU A 77 -0.59 -3.92 14.52
CA GLU A 77 -1.96 -3.41 14.42
C GLU A 77 -2.02 -2.32 13.33
N THR A 78 -3.13 -2.23 12.61
CA THR A 78 -3.35 -1.14 11.63
C THR A 78 -4.18 -0.04 12.25
N TRP A 79 -3.73 1.19 12.05
CA TRP A 79 -4.29 2.43 12.58
C TRP A 79 -4.67 3.37 11.44
N ILE A 80 -5.43 4.40 11.76
CA ILE A 80 -5.78 5.48 10.84
C ILE A 80 -5.55 6.85 11.48
N ALA A 81 -5.10 7.80 10.67
CA ALA A 81 -4.95 9.21 11.01
C ALA A 81 -5.58 10.09 9.93
N GLU A 82 -5.92 11.33 10.29
CA GLU A 82 -6.41 12.34 9.36
C GLU A 82 -5.50 13.56 9.29
N SER A 83 -5.54 14.27 8.16
CA SER A 83 -4.83 15.52 7.92
C SER A 83 -5.64 16.45 6.99
N LYS A 84 -5.47 17.76 7.17
CA LYS A 84 -5.99 18.78 6.25
C LYS A 84 -4.98 19.19 5.18
N ASN A 85 -3.69 18.96 5.40
CA ASN A 85 -2.60 19.54 4.60
C ASN A 85 -1.45 18.57 4.28
N LEU A 86 -1.59 17.28 4.58
CA LEU A 86 -0.56 16.22 4.42
C LEU A 86 0.66 16.33 5.36
N LEU A 87 0.75 17.38 6.19
CA LEU A 87 1.89 17.64 7.06
C LEU A 87 1.52 17.50 8.54
N ASP A 88 0.33 17.95 8.93
CA ASP A 88 -0.16 17.83 10.30
C ASP A 88 -1.14 16.67 10.39
N TRP A 89 -0.77 15.65 11.16
CA TRP A 89 -1.52 14.40 11.27
C TRP A 89 -2.08 14.22 12.69
N LYS A 90 -3.34 13.81 12.76
CA LYS A 90 -4.03 13.44 14.00
C LYS A 90 -4.43 11.97 13.93
N SER A 91 -3.92 11.16 14.86
CA SER A 91 -4.36 9.76 14.98
C SER A 91 -5.84 9.69 15.38
N LEU A 92 -6.58 8.80 14.73
CA LEU A 92 -7.98 8.50 15.04
C LEU A 92 -8.16 7.16 15.76
N GLY A 93 -7.12 6.30 15.76
CA GLY A 93 -7.12 5.03 16.47
C GLY A 93 -6.91 3.82 15.56
N LYS A 94 -7.15 2.63 16.12
CA LYS A 94 -6.99 1.34 15.46
C LYS A 94 -8.16 1.05 14.53
N ILE A 95 -7.88 0.48 13.36
CA ILE A 95 -8.88 -0.07 12.44
C ILE A 95 -8.77 -1.59 12.32
N LEU A 96 -7.59 -2.18 12.59
CA LEU A 96 -7.40 -3.63 12.75
C LEU A 96 -6.59 -3.88 14.02
N SER A 97 -7.26 -4.40 15.05
CA SER A 97 -6.67 -4.68 16.37
C SER A 97 -6.33 -6.16 16.52
N PHE A 98 -5.44 -6.49 17.46
CA PHE A 98 -5.16 -7.89 17.78
C PHE A 98 -6.43 -8.67 18.11
N SER A 99 -6.47 -9.92 17.65
CA SER A 99 -7.52 -10.89 17.95
C SER A 99 -6.91 -12.11 18.65
N LYS A 100 -7.76 -13.06 19.05
CA LYS A 100 -7.35 -14.35 19.60
C LYS A 100 -7.83 -15.46 18.67
N ASP A 101 -7.07 -16.55 18.63
CA ASP A 101 -7.46 -17.79 17.94
C ASP A 101 -7.77 -17.62 16.45
N THR A 102 -7.17 -16.61 15.80
CA THR A 102 -7.24 -16.40 14.34
C THR A 102 -5.84 -16.48 13.73
N TRP A 103 -5.78 -16.79 12.43
CA TRP A 103 -4.51 -16.94 11.69
C TRP A 103 -3.66 -15.65 11.69
N ASP A 104 -4.31 -14.50 11.83
CA ASP A 104 -3.73 -13.15 11.80
C ASP A 104 -3.74 -12.46 13.18
N ALA A 105 -3.90 -13.21 14.26
CA ALA A 105 -4.13 -12.70 15.62
C ALA A 105 -3.18 -11.56 16.05
N ASN A 106 -1.91 -11.63 15.65
CA ASN A 106 -0.88 -10.62 15.91
C ASN A 106 -0.33 -9.96 14.62
N GLN A 107 -0.93 -10.22 13.46
CA GLN A 107 -0.42 -9.82 12.14
C GLN A 107 -1.49 -9.04 11.38
N LYS A 108 -1.94 -7.92 11.95
CA LYS A 108 -3.03 -7.10 11.41
C LYS A 108 -2.52 -6.00 10.47
N ALA A 109 -1.46 -6.26 9.72
CA ALA A 109 -0.86 -5.33 8.76
C ALA A 109 -1.54 -5.46 7.39
N GLY A 110 -2.74 -4.90 7.24
CA GLY A 110 -3.58 -4.99 6.04
C GLY A 110 -4.19 -3.66 5.65
#